data_AF-X0V6L9-F1
#
_entry.id   AF-X0V6L9-F1
#
_cell.length_a   1.000
_cell.length_b   1.000
_cell.length_c   1.000
_cell.angle_alpha   90.00
_cell.angle_beta   90.00
_cell.angle_gamma   90.00
#
_symmetry.space_group_name_H-M   'P 1'
#
loop_
_entity.id
_entity.type
_entity.pdbx_description
1 polymer ?
#
loop_
_entity_poly.entity_id
_entity_poly.type
_entity_poly.pdbx_seq_one_letter_code
_entity_poly.pdbx_strand_id
1 'polypeptide(L)'
;LAGRHFDILAAIDEFDTPKGKRAILERMRDAGGLDFAGLDEQVEAFKVERTGCNRDLTNARAARDAIPEDAEAPTEHVVVTDLLVARDKLKDENAARDTAEMDAKRAVEGSHKAVEDTKRRLAAIEDQVSVLRRDLSTAVLVAATSLAAHAAAVKAKRIDLAPADKAITEAEAANERFHVQETRRGHIKAANKAMSNVAECNDAITDLEDQKKAKLAKADFGVEGLALSDDLQTILYDGDPLERLSDGQKMVAFARLHAAQNPT
;
A
#
# COMPACT_ATOMS: atom_id res chain seq x y z
N LEU A 1 37.53 -27.52 -49.71
CA LEU A 1 37.16 -26.12 -49.43
C LEU A 1 36.64 -25.53 -50.74
N ALA A 2 35.31 -25.53 -50.94
CA ALA A 2 34.71 -24.86 -52.08
C ALA A 2 34.88 -23.36 -51.86
N GLY A 3 35.83 -22.75 -52.57
CA GLY A 3 36.09 -21.32 -52.48
C GLY A 3 34.85 -20.56 -52.94
N ARG A 4 34.08 -20.02 -51.99
CA ARG A 4 33.14 -18.95 -52.30
C ARG A 4 34.00 -17.79 -52.78
N HIS A 5 33.94 -17.52 -54.07
CA HIS A 5 34.56 -16.34 -54.65
C HIS A 5 33.91 -15.12 -53.98
N PHE A 6 34.64 -14.43 -53.11
CA PHE A 6 34.16 -13.20 -52.50
C PHE A 6 34.26 -12.10 -53.55
N ASP A 7 33.11 -11.71 -54.08
CA ASP A 7 33.01 -10.59 -55.01
C ASP A 7 32.94 -9.28 -54.20
N ILE A 8 34.06 -8.56 -54.17
CA ILE A 8 34.20 -7.30 -53.43
C ILE A 8 33.22 -6.24 -53.96
N LEU A 9 32.92 -6.25 -55.26
CA LEU A 9 31.96 -5.31 -55.86
C LEU A 9 30.56 -5.61 -55.38
N ALA A 10 30.18 -6.89 -55.35
CA ALA A 10 28.89 -7.30 -54.81
C ALA A 10 28.76 -6.97 -53.32
N ALA A 11 29.85 -7.06 -52.54
CA ALA A 11 29.84 -6.69 -51.11
C ALA A 11 29.66 -5.18 -50.87
N ILE A 12 30.20 -4.34 -51.74
CA ILE A 12 30.00 -2.88 -51.69
C ILE A 12 28.56 -2.52 -52.03
N ASP A 13 28.02 -3.10 -53.10
CA ASP A 13 26.61 -2.90 -53.48
C ASP A 13 25.66 -3.41 -52.38
N GLU A 14 26.01 -4.52 -51.72
CA GLU A 14 25.23 -5.06 -50.60
C GLU A 14 25.28 -4.10 -49.38
N PHE A 15 26.44 -3.51 -49.09
CA PHE A 15 26.64 -2.56 -47.98
C PHE A 15 25.77 -1.32 -48.09
N ASP A 16 25.44 -0.83 -49.29
CA ASP A 16 24.56 0.33 -49.42
C ASP A 16 23.10 0.03 -49.05
N THR A 17 22.74 -1.25 -48.89
CA THR A 17 21.43 -1.67 -48.40
C THR A 17 21.41 -1.85 -46.87
N PRO A 18 20.29 -1.54 -46.17
CA PRO A 18 20.16 -1.76 -44.73
C PRO A 18 20.40 -3.23 -44.30
N LYS A 19 20.08 -4.17 -45.18
CA LYS A 19 20.26 -5.61 -44.95
C LYS A 19 21.75 -5.99 -45.02
N GLY A 20 22.49 -5.47 -46.00
CA GLY A 20 23.92 -5.73 -46.13
C GLY A 20 24.75 -5.09 -45.04
N LYS A 21 24.41 -3.87 -44.59
CA LYS A 21 25.06 -3.25 -43.42
C LYS A 21 24.99 -4.16 -42.20
N ARG A 22 23.82 -4.72 -41.91
CA ARG A 22 23.63 -5.68 -40.81
C ARG A 22 24.47 -6.95 -40.99
N ALA A 23 24.47 -7.53 -42.18
CA ALA A 23 25.25 -8.73 -42.48
C ALA A 23 26.77 -8.51 -42.35
N ILE A 24 27.26 -7.33 -42.73
CA ILE A 24 28.69 -6.98 -42.61
C ILE A 24 29.06 -6.71 -41.15
N LEU A 25 28.21 -6.02 -40.38
CA LEU A 25 28.39 -5.83 -38.94
C LEU A 25 28.45 -7.17 -38.20
N GLU A 26 27.57 -8.10 -38.52
CA GLU A 26 27.55 -9.45 -37.95
C GLU A 26 28.85 -10.20 -38.25
N ARG A 27 29.29 -10.19 -39.52
CA ARG A 27 30.58 -10.76 -39.92
C ARG A 27 31.79 -10.11 -39.24
N MET A 28 31.75 -8.81 -38.93
CA MET A 28 32.80 -8.13 -38.15
C MET A 28 32.81 -8.55 -36.69
N ARG A 29 31.63 -8.75 -36.09
CA ARG A 29 31.52 -9.27 -34.72
C ARG A 29 32.06 -10.69 -34.63
N ASP A 30 31.72 -11.53 -35.60
CA ASP A 30 32.26 -12.90 -35.70
C ASP A 30 33.78 -12.89 -35.86
N ALA A 31 34.33 -12.02 -36.70
CA ALA A 31 35.78 -11.89 -36.90
C ALA A 31 36.52 -11.43 -35.64
N GLY A 32 35.91 -10.54 -34.84
CA GLY A 32 36.44 -10.10 -33.55
C GLY A 32 36.20 -11.08 -32.39
N GLY A 33 35.58 -12.24 -32.64
CA GLY A 33 35.21 -13.21 -31.59
C GLY A 33 34.22 -12.66 -30.57
N LEU A 34 33.43 -11.65 -30.95
CA LEU A 34 32.50 -10.95 -30.08
C LEU A 34 31.11 -11.60 -30.13
N ASP A 35 30.78 -12.39 -29.11
CA ASP A 35 29.41 -12.83 -28.87
C ASP A 35 28.71 -11.91 -27.87
N PHE A 36 27.68 -11.22 -28.35
CA PHE A 36 26.80 -10.35 -27.54
C PHE A 36 25.43 -10.95 -27.29
N ALA A 37 25.10 -12.14 -27.82
CA ALA A 37 23.76 -12.70 -27.75
C ALA A 37 23.24 -12.79 -26.31
N GLY A 38 24.08 -13.25 -25.38
CA GLY A 38 23.70 -13.32 -23.96
C GLY A 38 23.53 -11.95 -23.28
N LEU A 39 24.30 -10.93 -23.68
CA LEU A 39 24.15 -9.56 -23.14
C LEU A 39 22.94 -8.86 -23.78
N ASP A 40 22.61 -9.13 -25.05
CA ASP A 40 21.42 -8.64 -25.72
C ASP A 40 20.15 -9.25 -25.10
N GLU A 41 20.14 -10.56 -24.85
CA GLU A 41 19.04 -11.26 -24.18
C GLU A 41 18.78 -10.68 -22.77
N GLN A 42 19.83 -10.43 -21.98
CA GLN A 42 19.70 -9.82 -20.66
C GLN A 42 19.16 -8.39 -20.73
N VAL A 43 19.63 -7.57 -21.67
CA VAL A 43 19.12 -6.21 -21.86
C VAL A 43 17.63 -6.24 -22.24
N GLU A 44 17.22 -7.14 -23.14
CA GLU A 44 15.81 -7.29 -23.48
C GLU A 44 14.97 -7.79 -22.29
N ALA A 45 15.49 -8.72 -21.49
CA ALA A 45 14.84 -9.16 -20.25
C ALA A 45 14.61 -7.99 -19.28
N PHE A 46 15.63 -7.15 -19.02
CA PHE A 46 15.49 -5.96 -18.18
C PHE A 46 14.56 -4.91 -18.78
N LYS A 47 14.48 -4.77 -20.11
CA LYS A 47 13.50 -3.87 -20.74
C LYS A 47 12.06 -4.35 -20.53
N VAL A 48 11.82 -5.66 -20.62
CA VAL A 48 10.51 -6.25 -20.31
C VAL A 48 10.17 -6.06 -18.83
N GLU A 49 11.11 -6.33 -17.93
CA GLU A 49 10.93 -6.11 -16.49
C GLU A 49 10.65 -4.64 -16.17
N ARG A 50 11.44 -3.71 -16.72
CA ARG A 50 11.23 -2.26 -16.58
C ARG A 50 9.85 -1.83 -17.06
N THR A 51 9.35 -2.43 -18.14
CA THR A 51 7.99 -2.17 -18.62
C THR A 51 6.94 -2.60 -17.58
N GLY A 52 7.15 -3.76 -16.94
CA GLY A 52 6.36 -4.21 -15.81
C GLY A 52 6.41 -3.24 -14.63
N CYS A 53 7.61 -2.87 -14.17
CA CYS A 53 7.80 -1.93 -13.05
C CYS A 53 7.22 -0.54 -13.34
N ASN A 54 7.30 -0.05 -14.57
CA ASN A 54 6.67 1.21 -14.97
C ASN A 54 5.15 1.14 -14.90
N ARG A 55 4.55 0.03 -15.34
CA ARG A 55 3.10 -0.18 -15.20
C ARG A 55 2.71 -0.21 -13.73
N ASP A 56 3.47 -0.90 -12.88
CA ASP A 56 3.21 -0.97 -11.45
C ASP A 56 3.37 0.41 -10.78
N LEU A 57 4.37 1.19 -11.18
CA LEU A 57 4.56 2.57 -10.74
C LEU A 57 3.37 3.45 -11.13
N THR A 58 2.89 3.35 -12.37
CA THR A 58 1.71 4.09 -12.85
C THR A 58 0.47 3.68 -12.07
N ASN A 59 0.25 2.39 -11.85
CA ASN A 59 -0.88 1.88 -11.08
C ASN A 59 -0.83 2.35 -9.62
N ALA A 60 0.33 2.28 -8.96
CA ALA A 60 0.50 2.71 -7.58
C ALA A 60 0.32 4.22 -7.42
N ARG A 61 0.80 5.03 -8.38
CA ARG A 61 0.56 6.48 -8.42
C ARG A 61 -0.92 6.80 -8.62
N ALA A 62 -1.59 6.12 -9.56
CA ALA A 62 -3.02 6.28 -9.77
C ALA A 62 -3.84 5.92 -8.52
N ALA A 63 -3.49 4.80 -7.84
CA ALA A 63 -4.14 4.39 -6.60
C ALA A 63 -3.90 5.39 -5.45
N ARG A 64 -2.69 5.94 -5.34
CA ARG A 64 -2.39 7.03 -4.39
C ARG A 64 -3.23 8.28 -4.70
N ASP A 65 -3.28 8.69 -5.96
CA ASP A 65 -3.94 9.94 -6.39
C ASP A 65 -5.46 9.84 -6.32
N ALA A 66 -6.01 8.63 -6.38
CA ALA A 66 -7.43 8.37 -6.15
C ALA A 66 -7.86 8.62 -4.69
N ILE A 67 -6.93 8.65 -3.73
CA ILE A 67 -7.20 8.93 -2.33
C ILE A 67 -6.66 10.33 -1.99
N PRO A 68 -7.55 11.34 -1.80
CA PRO A 68 -7.13 12.67 -1.39
C PRO A 68 -6.37 12.63 -0.07
N GLU A 69 -5.39 13.52 0.05
CA GLU A 69 -4.71 13.73 1.32
C GLU A 69 -5.62 14.46 2.29
N ASP A 70 -5.83 13.87 3.46
CA ASP A 70 -6.55 14.48 4.56
C ASP A 70 -5.52 14.84 5.65
N ALA A 71 -5.23 16.12 5.76
CA ALA A 71 -4.28 16.65 6.75
C ALA A 71 -4.82 16.57 8.20
N GLU A 72 -6.14 16.40 8.37
CA GLU A 72 -6.79 16.29 9.68
C GLU A 72 -6.90 14.84 10.16
N ALA A 73 -6.59 13.86 9.30
CA ALA A 73 -6.66 12.46 9.68
C ALA A 73 -5.66 12.15 10.81
N PRO A 74 -6.09 11.45 11.87
CA PRO A 74 -5.21 11.13 12.98
C PRO A 74 -4.03 10.26 12.52
N THR A 75 -2.91 10.38 13.22
CA THR A 75 -1.69 9.60 12.92
C THR A 75 -1.72 8.19 13.50
N GLU A 76 -2.60 7.96 14.47
CA GLU A 76 -2.75 6.71 15.21
C GLU A 76 -4.22 6.31 15.28
N HIS A 77 -4.46 5.01 15.37
CA HIS A 77 -5.80 4.45 15.52
C HIS A 77 -6.34 4.72 16.93
N VAL A 78 -7.55 5.29 17.02
CA VAL A 78 -8.23 5.54 18.30
C VAL A 78 -8.85 4.24 18.80
N VAL A 79 -8.45 3.80 19.98
CA VAL A 79 -8.97 2.56 20.59
C VAL A 79 -10.38 2.79 21.14
N VAL A 80 -11.40 2.33 20.40
CA VAL A 80 -12.83 2.50 20.78
C VAL A 80 -13.27 1.52 21.87
N THR A 81 -12.50 0.45 22.14
CA THR A 81 -12.88 -0.58 23.11
C THR A 81 -13.07 -0.03 24.52
N ASP A 82 -12.22 0.90 24.95
CA ASP A 82 -12.31 1.48 26.29
C ASP A 82 -13.57 2.35 26.44
N LEU A 83 -13.97 3.04 25.36
CA LEU A 83 -15.19 3.86 25.32
C LEU A 83 -16.45 2.97 25.35
N LEU A 84 -16.44 1.84 24.66
CA LEU A 84 -17.54 0.86 24.70
C LEU A 84 -17.68 0.25 26.10
N VAL A 85 -16.58 -0.15 26.72
CA VAL A 85 -16.59 -0.67 28.11
C VAL A 85 -17.11 0.39 29.08
N ALA A 86 -16.71 1.65 28.93
CA ALA A 86 -17.23 2.73 29.76
C ALA A 86 -18.74 2.93 29.55
N ARG A 87 -19.21 2.93 28.30
CA ARG A 87 -20.63 3.05 27.97
C ARG A 87 -21.46 1.90 28.54
N ASP A 88 -20.97 0.66 28.47
CA ASP A 88 -21.69 -0.50 28.97
C ASP A 88 -21.80 -0.46 30.50
N LYS A 89 -20.74 -0.05 31.21
CA LYS A 89 -20.83 0.21 32.66
C LYS A 89 -21.90 1.24 33.01
N LEU A 90 -21.98 2.33 32.24
CA LEU A 90 -23.01 3.36 32.45
C LEU A 90 -24.43 2.83 32.18
N LYS A 91 -24.59 1.92 31.21
CA LYS A 91 -25.87 1.23 30.97
C LYS A 91 -26.24 0.32 32.13
N ASP A 92 -25.30 -0.47 32.63
CA ASP A 92 -25.53 -1.36 33.76
C ASP A 92 -25.91 -0.58 35.02
N GLU A 93 -25.25 0.55 35.29
CA GLU A 93 -25.62 1.46 36.39
C GLU A 93 -27.04 2.01 36.22
N ASN A 94 -27.43 2.42 35.01
CA ASN A 94 -28.77 2.90 34.74
C ASN A 94 -29.81 1.77 34.90
N ALA A 95 -29.52 0.54 34.46
CA ALA A 95 -30.41 -0.61 34.62
C ALA A 95 -30.61 -1.00 36.09
N ALA A 96 -29.54 -0.94 36.90
CA ALA A 96 -29.63 -1.15 38.34
C ALA A 96 -30.49 -0.08 39.02
N ARG A 97 -30.41 1.18 38.57
CA ARG A 97 -31.26 2.28 39.06
C ARG A 97 -32.72 2.11 38.67
N ASP A 98 -33.00 1.74 37.42
CA ASP A 98 -34.36 1.49 36.95
C ASP A 98 -35.03 0.36 37.77
N THR A 99 -34.26 -0.69 38.09
CA THR A 99 -34.70 -1.78 38.96
C THR A 99 -35.00 -1.28 40.38
N ALA A 100 -34.10 -0.51 40.98
CA ALA A 100 -34.29 0.07 42.31
C ALA A 100 -35.49 1.04 42.36
N GLU A 101 -35.74 1.80 41.30
CA GLU A 101 -36.91 2.68 41.19
C GLU A 101 -38.21 1.87 41.13
N MET A 102 -38.25 0.79 40.34
CA MET A 102 -39.40 -0.11 40.28
C MET A 102 -39.70 -0.77 41.62
N ASP A 103 -38.66 -1.24 42.32
CA ASP A 103 -38.81 -1.86 43.64
C ASP A 103 -39.27 -0.84 44.69
N ALA A 104 -38.75 0.39 44.65
CA ALA A 104 -39.20 1.47 45.52
C ALA A 104 -40.68 1.82 45.27
N LYS A 105 -41.12 1.89 44.01
CA LYS A 105 -42.54 2.11 43.66
C LYS A 105 -43.42 0.99 44.21
N ARG A 106 -43.04 -0.28 44.02
CA ARG A 106 -43.76 -1.43 44.56
C ARG A 106 -43.82 -1.42 46.09
N ALA A 107 -42.74 -1.05 46.76
CA ALA A 107 -42.70 -0.96 48.23
C ALA A 107 -43.62 0.14 48.76
N VAL A 108 -43.66 1.31 48.09
CA VAL A 108 -44.57 2.41 48.42
C VAL A 108 -46.03 1.98 48.21
N GLU A 109 -46.35 1.37 47.06
CA GLU A 109 -47.71 0.86 46.78
C GLU A 109 -48.14 -0.21 47.78
N GLY A 110 -47.24 -1.14 48.13
CA GLY A 110 -47.47 -2.18 49.13
C GLY A 110 -47.72 -1.60 50.51
N SER A 111 -46.92 -0.61 50.92
CA SER A 111 -47.10 0.12 52.19
C SER A 111 -48.42 0.89 52.23
N HIS A 112 -48.81 1.52 51.11
CA HIS A 112 -50.08 2.23 51.02
C HIS A 112 -51.28 1.27 51.14
N LYS A 113 -51.21 0.09 50.51
CA LYS A 113 -52.22 -0.97 50.69
C LYS A 113 -52.27 -1.45 52.13
N ALA A 114 -51.12 -1.69 52.75
CA ALA A 114 -51.04 -2.10 54.15
C ALA A 114 -51.64 -1.04 55.10
N VAL A 115 -51.41 0.26 54.83
CA VAL A 115 -52.04 1.36 55.57
C VAL A 115 -53.55 1.34 55.40
N GLU A 116 -54.07 1.22 54.19
CA GLU A 116 -55.51 1.18 53.95
C GLU A 116 -56.18 -0.06 54.56
N ASP A 117 -55.56 -1.23 54.46
CA ASP A 117 -56.03 -2.46 55.13
C ASP A 117 -55.96 -2.33 56.65
N THR A 118 -54.91 -1.69 57.17
CA THR A 118 -54.79 -1.40 58.61
C THR A 118 -55.82 -0.37 59.05
N LYS A 119 -56.16 0.64 58.24
CA LYS A 119 -57.26 1.58 58.53
C LYS A 119 -58.62 0.87 58.56
N ARG A 120 -58.87 -0.05 57.62
CA ARG A 120 -60.10 -0.87 57.62
C ARG A 120 -60.16 -1.77 58.85
N ARG A 121 -59.04 -2.39 59.22
CA ARG A 121 -58.91 -3.16 60.46
C ARG A 121 -59.04 -2.27 61.68
N LEU A 122 -58.48 -1.07 61.67
CA LEU A 122 -58.57 -0.08 62.74
C LEU A 122 -60.03 0.33 62.93
N ALA A 123 -60.79 0.62 61.88
CA ALA A 123 -62.22 0.89 62.02
C ALA A 123 -62.99 -0.28 62.64
N ALA A 124 -62.62 -1.53 62.31
CA ALA A 124 -63.21 -2.73 62.92
C ALA A 124 -62.70 -3.02 64.35
N ILE A 125 -61.50 -2.53 64.69
CA ILE A 125 -60.79 -2.73 65.97
C ILE A 125 -60.96 -1.52 66.88
N GLU A 126 -61.41 -0.35 66.41
CA GLU A 126 -61.83 0.80 67.23
C GLU A 126 -63.02 0.43 68.11
N ASP A 127 -63.85 -0.50 67.63
CA ASP A 127 -64.83 -1.25 68.42
C ASP A 127 -64.18 -2.13 69.52
N GLN A 128 -62.88 -2.42 69.45
CA GLN A 128 -62.08 -3.26 70.36
C GLN A 128 -60.97 -2.48 71.13
N VAL A 129 -60.72 -1.19 70.84
CA VAL A 129 -59.53 -0.37 71.19
C VAL A 129 -59.45 0.16 72.63
N SER A 130 -60.32 -0.25 73.56
CA SER A 130 -60.01 -0.01 74.98
C SER A 130 -58.75 -0.75 75.45
N VAL A 131 -58.32 -1.81 74.75
CA VAL A 131 -57.30 -2.76 75.24
C VAL A 131 -55.90 -2.61 74.62
N LEU A 132 -55.74 -2.17 73.36
CA LEU A 132 -54.49 -2.36 72.59
C LEU A 132 -53.66 -1.10 72.29
N ARG A 133 -53.78 -0.04 73.12
CA ARG A 133 -53.05 1.24 72.95
C ARG A 133 -51.50 1.18 72.99
N ARG A 134 -50.88 -0.01 73.17
CA ARG A 134 -49.44 -0.13 73.43
C ARG A 134 -48.58 -0.47 72.20
N ASP A 135 -49.15 -1.04 71.13
CA ASP A 135 -48.37 -1.59 70.00
C ASP A 135 -48.18 -0.62 68.83
N LEU A 136 -48.76 0.59 68.90
CA LEU A 136 -48.80 1.58 67.81
C LEU A 136 -47.45 2.26 67.52
N SER A 137 -46.53 2.38 68.48
CA SER A 137 -45.32 3.21 68.31
C SER A 137 -44.22 2.55 67.46
N THR A 138 -44.19 1.22 67.39
CA THR A 138 -43.12 0.48 66.69
C THR A 138 -43.34 0.46 65.18
N ALA A 139 -44.59 0.41 64.70
CA ALA A 139 -44.91 0.37 63.27
C ALA A 139 -44.62 1.70 62.55
N VAL A 140 -44.76 2.84 63.24
CA VAL A 140 -44.52 4.18 62.68
C VAL A 140 -43.02 4.42 62.43
N LEU A 141 -42.14 3.89 63.27
CA LEU A 141 -40.70 4.10 63.18
C LEU A 141 -40.05 3.34 62.00
N VAL A 142 -40.58 2.13 61.69
CA VAL A 142 -40.12 1.30 60.57
C VAL A 142 -40.55 1.89 59.21
N ALA A 143 -41.74 2.50 59.16
CA ALA A 143 -42.21 3.19 57.95
C ALA A 143 -41.38 4.45 57.64
N ALA A 144 -41.00 5.23 58.64
CA ALA A 144 -40.23 6.47 58.45
C ALA A 144 -38.77 6.24 58.01
N THR A 145 -38.15 5.14 58.47
CA THR A 145 -36.76 4.82 58.15
C THR A 145 -36.57 4.18 56.78
N SER A 146 -37.51 3.33 56.32
CA SER A 146 -37.46 2.78 54.95
C SER A 146 -37.74 3.84 53.88
N LEU A 147 -38.61 4.81 54.16
CA LEU A 147 -38.95 5.89 53.22
C LEU A 147 -37.76 6.83 52.94
N ALA A 148 -36.95 7.12 53.97
CA ALA A 148 -35.80 8.01 53.84
C ALA A 148 -34.64 7.39 53.05
N ALA A 149 -34.38 6.10 53.23
CA ALA A 149 -33.35 5.37 52.47
C ALA A 149 -33.73 5.22 50.99
N HIS A 150 -35.02 5.00 50.69
CA HIS A 150 -35.51 4.87 49.31
C HIS A 150 -35.63 6.21 48.57
N ALA A 151 -35.99 7.30 49.25
CA ALA A 151 -36.02 8.64 48.64
C ALA A 151 -34.62 9.12 48.21
N ALA A 152 -33.56 8.65 48.87
CA ALA A 152 -32.17 8.95 48.47
C ALA A 152 -31.75 8.20 47.19
N ALA A 153 -32.22 6.95 46.99
CA ALA A 153 -31.93 6.16 45.79
C ALA A 153 -32.64 6.70 44.54
N VAL A 154 -33.87 7.22 44.67
CA VAL A 154 -34.67 7.78 43.56
C VAL A 154 -34.18 9.17 43.12
N LYS A 155 -33.45 9.91 43.97
CA LYS A 155 -32.92 11.24 43.64
C LYS A 155 -31.59 11.24 42.88
N ALA A 156 -30.95 10.08 42.72
CA ALA A 156 -29.73 9.97 41.93
C ALA A 156 -30.05 10.21 40.44
N LYS A 157 -29.56 11.32 39.89
CA LYS A 157 -29.83 11.73 38.51
C LYS A 157 -29.31 10.66 37.54
N ARG A 158 -30.14 10.26 36.57
CA ARG A 158 -29.75 9.35 35.47
C ARG A 158 -28.47 9.88 34.81
N ILE A 159 -27.50 9.01 34.56
CA ILE A 159 -26.28 9.43 33.86
C ILE A 159 -26.63 9.58 32.39
N ASP A 160 -26.29 10.73 31.83
CA ASP A 160 -26.47 11.04 30.42
C ASP A 160 -25.46 10.22 29.59
N LEU A 161 -25.96 9.43 28.65
CA LEU A 161 -25.17 8.63 27.73
C LEU A 161 -24.77 9.41 26.47
N ALA A 162 -25.42 10.55 26.19
CA ALA A 162 -25.18 11.32 24.97
C ALA A 162 -23.70 11.74 24.78
N PRO A 163 -22.94 12.13 25.83
CA PRO A 163 -21.50 12.42 25.68
C PRO A 163 -20.69 11.19 25.27
N ALA A 164 -21.01 10.01 25.80
CA ALA A 164 -20.31 8.76 25.49
C ALA A 164 -20.62 8.29 24.07
N ASP A 165 -21.89 8.34 23.66
CA ASP A 165 -22.30 7.99 22.29
C ASP A 165 -21.68 8.96 21.26
N LYS A 166 -21.61 10.27 21.59
CA LYS A 166 -20.93 11.26 20.76
C LYS A 166 -19.44 10.97 20.62
N ALA A 167 -18.75 10.68 21.72
CA ALA A 167 -17.33 10.35 21.71
C ALA A 167 -17.02 9.09 20.88
N ILE A 168 -17.88 8.07 20.94
CA ILE A 168 -17.76 6.87 20.10
C ILE A 168 -17.91 7.23 18.62
N THR A 169 -18.93 8.01 18.27
CA THR A 169 -19.18 8.43 16.88
C THR A 169 -18.00 9.23 16.31
N GLU A 170 -17.44 10.15 17.11
CA GLU A 170 -16.26 10.94 16.71
C GLU A 170 -15.02 10.06 16.55
N ALA A 171 -14.82 9.09 17.44
CA ALA A 171 -13.71 8.14 17.35
C ALA A 171 -13.83 7.19 16.13
N GLU A 172 -15.03 6.71 15.83
CA GLU A 172 -15.29 5.90 14.63
C GLU A 172 -15.01 6.68 13.35
N ALA A 173 -15.48 7.93 13.25
CA ALA A 173 -15.21 8.80 12.11
C ALA A 173 -13.71 9.10 11.96
N ALA A 174 -13.00 9.32 13.08
CA ALA A 174 -11.55 9.49 13.11
C ALA A 174 -10.82 8.23 12.61
N ASN A 175 -11.27 7.03 13.02
CA ASN A 175 -10.67 5.76 12.60
C ASN A 175 -10.90 5.47 11.12
N GLU A 176 -12.08 5.79 10.58
CA GLU A 176 -12.34 5.67 9.15
C GLU A 176 -11.36 6.53 8.34
N ARG A 177 -11.15 7.80 8.74
CA ARG A 177 -10.15 8.68 8.13
C ARG A 177 -8.73 8.12 8.26
N PHE A 178 -8.38 7.58 9.42
CA PHE A 178 -7.09 6.91 9.65
C PHE A 178 -6.87 5.77 8.65
N HIS A 179 -7.83 4.86 8.49
CA HIS A 179 -7.69 3.70 7.58
C HIS A 179 -7.58 4.11 6.12
N VAL A 180 -8.32 5.14 5.70
CA VAL A 180 -8.20 5.71 4.35
C VAL A 180 -6.78 6.27 4.13
N GLN A 181 -6.24 7.01 5.10
CA GLN A 181 -4.87 7.54 5.00
C GLN A 181 -3.80 6.46 5.15
N GLU A 182 -4.01 5.42 5.95
CA GLU A 182 -3.13 4.27 6.05
C GLU A 182 -3.02 3.54 4.71
N THR A 183 -4.15 3.35 4.02
CA THR A 183 -4.20 2.79 2.67
C THR A 183 -3.41 3.66 1.68
N ARG A 184 -3.61 4.99 1.73
CA ARG A 184 -2.84 5.95 0.91
C ARG A 184 -1.34 5.85 1.18
N ARG A 185 -0.91 5.77 2.45
CA ARG A 185 0.50 5.57 2.84
C ARG A 185 1.04 4.25 2.28
N GLY A 186 0.23 3.19 2.26
CA GLY A 186 0.55 1.93 1.60
C GLY A 186 0.85 2.11 0.11
N HIS A 187 0.00 2.84 -0.62
CA HIS A 187 0.21 3.16 -2.04
C HIS A 187 1.44 4.04 -2.28
N ILE A 188 1.74 4.99 -1.39
CA ILE A 188 2.98 5.78 -1.44
C ILE A 188 4.21 4.87 -1.33
N LYS A 189 4.22 3.96 -0.35
CA LYS A 189 5.32 2.98 -0.19
C LYS A 189 5.47 2.09 -1.42
N ALA A 190 4.35 1.61 -1.98
CA ALA A 190 4.35 0.81 -3.20
C ALA A 190 4.90 1.58 -4.41
N ALA A 191 4.50 2.85 -4.58
CA ALA A 191 5.00 3.70 -5.65
C ALA A 191 6.51 3.98 -5.50
N ASN A 192 6.99 4.25 -4.29
CA ASN A 192 8.41 4.45 -4.04
C ASN A 192 9.24 3.18 -4.32
N LYS A 193 8.72 2.01 -3.94
CA LYS A 193 9.35 0.73 -4.25
C LYS A 193 9.41 0.49 -5.76
N ALA A 194 8.30 0.68 -6.48
CA ALA A 194 8.26 0.53 -7.93
C ALA A 194 9.22 1.51 -8.64
N MET A 195 9.35 2.74 -8.12
CA MET A 195 10.31 3.72 -8.62
C MET A 195 11.76 3.28 -8.42
N SER A 196 12.10 2.68 -7.27
CA SER A 196 13.42 2.07 -7.01
C SER A 196 13.71 0.96 -8.02
N ASN A 197 12.76 0.03 -8.23
CA ASN A 197 12.93 -1.07 -9.19
C ASN A 197 13.15 -0.57 -10.63
N VAL A 198 12.45 0.51 -11.04
CA VAL A 198 12.69 1.13 -12.36
C VAL A 198 14.09 1.70 -12.47
N ALA A 199 14.61 2.33 -11.40
CA ALA A 199 15.97 2.84 -11.36
C ALA A 199 16.99 1.70 -11.46
N GLU A 200 16.81 0.63 -10.68
CA GLU A 200 17.67 -0.57 -10.71
C GLU A 200 17.70 -1.22 -12.11
N CYS A 201 16.55 -1.31 -12.79
CA CYS A 201 16.52 -1.81 -14.16
C CYS A 201 17.29 -0.91 -15.14
N ASN A 202 17.20 0.42 -14.99
CA ASN A 202 17.94 1.36 -15.85
C ASN A 202 19.44 1.29 -15.61
N ASP A 203 19.86 1.16 -14.34
CA ASP A 203 21.26 1.00 -13.98
C ASP A 203 21.81 -0.31 -14.57
N ALA A 204 21.08 -1.42 -14.43
CA ALA A 204 21.46 -2.72 -15.00
C ALA A 204 21.56 -2.70 -16.53
N ILE A 205 20.64 -2.02 -17.23
CA ILE A 205 20.71 -1.85 -18.68
C ILE A 205 21.97 -1.05 -19.06
N THR A 206 22.24 0.05 -18.36
CA THR A 206 23.40 0.91 -18.60
C THR A 206 24.70 0.14 -18.39
N ASP A 207 24.82 -0.62 -17.30
CA ASP A 207 25.98 -1.45 -17.00
C ASP A 207 26.23 -2.51 -18.08
N LEU A 208 25.17 -3.17 -18.59
CA LEU A 208 25.28 -4.14 -19.67
C LEU A 208 25.70 -3.50 -21.00
N GLU A 209 25.19 -2.30 -21.30
CA GLU A 209 25.59 -1.53 -22.48
C GLU A 209 27.05 -1.08 -22.39
N ASP A 210 27.50 -0.64 -21.22
CA ASP A 210 28.89 -0.26 -20.99
C ASP A 210 29.83 -1.47 -21.03
N GLN A 211 29.38 -2.64 -20.56
CA GLN A 211 30.11 -3.90 -20.77
C GLN A 211 30.25 -4.25 -22.26
N LYS A 212 29.20 -4.03 -23.08
CA LYS A 212 29.28 -4.23 -24.54
C LYS A 212 30.31 -3.29 -25.17
N LYS A 213 30.25 -1.99 -24.84
CA LYS A 213 31.21 -0.99 -25.31
C LYS A 213 32.64 -1.35 -24.89
N ALA A 214 32.85 -1.77 -23.65
CA ALA A 214 34.16 -2.16 -23.14
C ALA A 214 34.71 -3.42 -23.83
N LYS A 215 33.87 -4.42 -24.14
CA LYS A 215 34.26 -5.59 -24.94
C LYS A 215 34.60 -5.20 -26.37
N LEU A 216 33.81 -4.33 -26.98
CA LEU A 216 34.04 -3.81 -28.33
C LEU A 216 35.37 -3.06 -28.44
N ALA A 217 35.64 -2.15 -27.51
CA ALA A 217 36.87 -1.35 -27.50
C ALA A 217 38.14 -2.19 -27.32
N LYS A 218 38.01 -3.39 -26.72
CA LYS A 218 39.12 -4.34 -26.53
C LYS A 218 39.25 -5.35 -27.66
N ALA A 219 38.28 -5.42 -28.57
CA ALA A 219 38.29 -6.40 -29.64
C ALA A 219 39.33 -6.02 -30.69
N ASP A 220 40.19 -6.97 -31.02
CA ASP A 220 41.08 -6.86 -32.17
C ASP A 220 40.35 -7.44 -33.39
N PHE A 221 40.02 -6.59 -34.36
CA PHE A 221 39.36 -7.02 -35.60
C PHE A 221 40.36 -7.59 -36.62
N GLY A 222 41.66 -7.63 -36.30
CA GLY A 222 42.71 -8.13 -37.19
C GLY A 222 42.95 -7.26 -38.43
N VAL A 223 42.31 -6.09 -38.50
CA VAL A 223 42.43 -5.12 -39.59
C VAL A 223 42.82 -3.77 -39.04
N GLU A 224 44.02 -3.33 -39.39
CA GLU A 224 44.49 -1.98 -39.06
C GLU A 224 43.58 -0.92 -39.67
N GLY A 225 43.17 0.04 -38.84
CA GLY A 225 42.28 1.15 -39.21
C GLY A 225 40.80 0.84 -39.03
N LEU A 226 40.41 -0.41 -38.83
CA LEU A 226 39.00 -0.78 -38.74
C LEU A 226 38.51 -0.75 -37.28
N ALA A 227 37.45 0.02 -37.03
CA ALA A 227 36.79 0.10 -35.73
C ALA A 227 35.27 0.11 -35.89
N LEU A 228 34.56 -0.23 -34.83
CA LEU A 228 33.13 0.00 -34.71
C LEU A 228 32.92 1.27 -33.89
N SER A 229 31.96 2.10 -34.28
CA SER A 229 31.56 3.28 -33.50
C SER A 229 30.87 2.89 -32.18
N ASP A 230 30.77 3.84 -31.25
CA ASP A 230 30.16 3.67 -29.92
C ASP A 230 28.69 3.22 -29.97
N ASP A 231 27.99 3.53 -31.06
CA ASP A 231 26.60 3.13 -31.29
C ASP A 231 26.45 1.68 -31.82
N LEU A 232 27.57 0.99 -32.09
CA LEU A 232 27.64 -0.36 -32.64
C LEU A 232 26.94 -0.54 -34.01
N GLN A 233 26.62 0.55 -34.69
CA GLN A 233 25.87 0.57 -35.95
C GLN A 233 26.69 1.11 -37.12
N THR A 234 27.73 1.88 -36.86
CA THR A 234 28.60 2.43 -37.91
C THR A 234 29.96 1.73 -37.91
N ILE A 235 30.40 1.34 -39.09
CA ILE A 235 31.77 0.85 -39.31
C ILE A 235 32.63 2.07 -39.60
N LEU A 236 33.69 2.25 -38.82
CA LEU A 236 34.70 3.28 -39.02
C LEU A 236 35.94 2.64 -39.64
N TYR A 237 36.52 3.31 -40.63
CA TYR A 237 37.79 2.94 -41.22
C TYR A 237 38.70 4.18 -41.24
N ASP A 238 39.85 4.07 -40.58
CA ASP A 238 40.78 5.16 -40.26
C ASP A 238 40.11 6.37 -39.56
N GLY A 239 39.06 6.10 -38.76
CA GLY A 239 38.30 7.11 -38.02
C GLY A 239 37.12 7.72 -38.78
N ASP A 240 36.98 7.44 -40.08
CA ASP A 240 35.87 7.93 -40.90
C ASP A 240 34.79 6.87 -41.10
N PRO A 241 33.49 7.23 -41.07
CA PRO A 241 32.42 6.30 -41.42
C PRO A 241 32.63 5.71 -42.82
N LEU A 242 32.57 4.38 -42.92
CA LEU A 242 32.80 3.63 -44.16
C LEU A 242 31.90 4.12 -45.31
N GLU A 243 30.71 4.62 -44.98
CA GLU A 243 29.73 5.20 -45.90
C GLU A 243 30.23 6.47 -46.62
N ARG A 244 31.09 7.24 -45.96
CA ARG A 244 31.64 8.51 -46.47
C ARG A 244 32.92 8.35 -47.26
N LEU A 245 33.51 7.15 -47.24
CA LEU A 245 34.73 6.86 -47.96
C LEU A 245 34.47 6.70 -49.46
N SER A 246 35.49 6.97 -50.27
CA SER A 246 35.44 6.70 -51.71
C SER A 246 35.35 5.19 -51.98
N ASP A 247 34.82 4.79 -53.13
CA ASP A 247 34.67 3.37 -53.48
C ASP A 247 36.01 2.63 -53.47
N GLY A 248 37.10 3.29 -53.86
CA GLY A 248 38.45 2.73 -53.77
C GLY A 248 38.89 2.46 -52.33
N GLN A 249 38.56 3.35 -51.39
CA GLN A 249 38.84 3.15 -49.96
C GLN A 249 37.94 2.06 -49.36
N LYS A 250 36.65 2.03 -49.74
CA LYS A 250 35.72 0.96 -49.35
C LYS A 250 36.23 -0.41 -49.82
N MET A 251 36.72 -0.52 -51.06
CA MET A 251 37.32 -1.75 -51.58
C MET A 251 38.50 -2.22 -50.74
N VAL A 252 39.40 -1.31 -50.36
CA VAL A 252 40.56 -1.63 -49.51
C VAL A 252 40.10 -2.13 -48.13
N ALA A 253 39.14 -1.44 -47.50
CA ALA A 253 38.59 -1.85 -46.22
C ALA A 253 37.93 -3.24 -46.27
N PHE A 254 37.11 -3.51 -47.29
CA PHE A 254 36.48 -4.82 -47.48
C PHE A 254 37.47 -5.93 -47.82
N ALA A 255 38.50 -5.63 -48.62
CA ALA A 255 39.56 -6.58 -48.93
C ALA A 255 40.34 -6.99 -47.67
N ARG A 256 40.66 -6.02 -46.81
CA ARG A 256 41.32 -6.28 -45.52
C ARG A 256 40.42 -7.09 -44.58
N LEU A 257 39.14 -6.75 -44.47
CA LEU A 257 38.17 -7.51 -43.68
C LEU A 257 38.08 -8.97 -44.15
N HIS A 258 38.01 -9.19 -45.47
CA HIS A 258 37.95 -10.54 -46.02
C HIS A 258 39.24 -11.34 -45.75
N ALA A 259 40.40 -10.67 -45.79
CA ALA A 259 41.69 -11.29 -45.45
C ALA A 259 41.76 -11.67 -43.96
N ALA A 260 41.27 -10.82 -43.06
CA ALA A 260 41.22 -11.12 -41.63
C ALA A 260 40.26 -12.29 -41.29
N GLN A 261 39.19 -12.47 -42.06
CA GLN A 261 38.27 -13.60 -41.89
C GLN A 261 38.81 -14.94 -42.42
N ASN A 262 39.80 -14.90 -43.31
CA ASN A 262 40.42 -16.09 -43.89
C ASN A 262 41.95 -16.00 -43.74
N PRO A 263 42.48 -16.03 -42.50
CA PRO A 263 43.92 -16.07 -42.29
C PRO A 263 44.45 -17.38 -42.93
N THR A 264 45.42 -17.23 -43.83
CA THR A 264 46.05 -18.36 -44.55
C THR A 264 47.03 -19.11 -43.68
#